data_AF-A0A950T1X2-F1
#
_entry.id   AF-A0A950T1X2-F1
#
_cell.length_a   1.000
_cell.length_b   1.000
_cell.length_c   1.000
_cell.angle_alpha   90.00
_cell.angle_beta   90.00
_cell.angle_gamma   90.00
#
_symmetry.space_group_name_H-M   'P 1'
#
loop_
_entity.id
_entity.type
_entity.pdbx_description
1 polymer ?
#
loop_
_entity_poly.entity_id
_entity_poly.type
_entity_poly.pdbx_seq_one_letter_code
_entity_poly.pdbx_strand_id
1 'polypeptide(L)' 'MTDSGHQSTFLVGLIGSAIQASLTPAMHECEADANGLRYVYRLIDLEKLGVGVDALPELLTAAERMGF' A
#
# COMPACT_ATOMS: atom_id res chain seq x y z
N MET A 1 26.49 -16.63 -16.29
CA MET A 1 25.66 -15.42 -16.48
C MET A 1 24.49 -15.57 -15.54
N THR A 2 24.56 -14.94 -14.37
CA THR A 2 23.50 -14.97 -13.35
C THR A 2 22.32 -14.16 -13.85
N ASP A 3 21.19 -14.82 -14.06
CA ASP A 3 19.90 -14.18 -14.31
C ASP A 3 19.58 -13.29 -13.10
N SER A 4 19.62 -11.97 -13.29
CA SER A 4 19.20 -11.02 -12.27
C SER A 4 17.68 -11.10 -12.19
N GLY A 5 17.18 -12.07 -11.41
CA GLY A 5 15.76 -12.26 -11.16
C GLY A 5 15.10 -10.93 -10.82
N HIS A 6 14.20 -10.49 -11.67
CA HIS A 6 13.46 -9.24 -11.51
C HIS A 6 12.54 -9.41 -10.29
N GLN A 7 13.03 -9.06 -9.11
CA GLN A 7 12.23 -9.13 -7.88
C GLN A 7 11.07 -8.13 -7.99
N SER A 8 9.92 -8.65 -8.39
CA SER A 8 8.68 -7.89 -8.53
C SER A 8 8.34 -7.29 -7.17
N THR A 9 8.30 -5.96 -7.13
CA THR A 9 7.99 -5.22 -5.90
C THR A 9 6.55 -4.76 -6.00
N PHE A 10 5.72 -5.19 -5.06
CA PHE A 10 4.30 -4.84 -5.00
C PHE A 10 4.12 -3.69 -4.01
N LEU A 11 3.58 -2.58 -4.48
CA LEU A 11 3.15 -1.47 -3.65
C LEU A 11 1.64 -1.54 -3.52
N VAL A 12 1.13 -1.65 -2.30
CA VAL A 12 -0.31 -1.79 -2.04
C VAL A 12 -0.76 -0.74 -1.05
N GLY A 13 -1.87 -0.09 -1.37
CA GLY A 13 -2.49 0.95 -0.56
C GLY A 13 -3.87 0.57 -0.04
N LEU A 14 -4.22 1.03 1.16
CA LEU A 14 -5.60 1.03 1.66
C LEU A 14 -6.01 2.45 2.05
N ILE A 15 -7.08 2.94 1.44
CA ILE A 15 -7.70 4.24 1.73
C ILE A 15 -8.94 4.02 2.59
N GLY A 16 -9.07 4.75 3.69
CA GLY A 16 -10.21 4.64 4.60
C GLY A 16 -10.12 5.61 5.79
N SER A 17 -11.10 5.58 6.69
CA SER A 17 -11.15 6.42 7.90
C SER A 17 -11.00 5.56 9.16
N ALA A 18 -10.19 6.00 10.13
CA ALA A 18 -9.91 5.28 11.37
C ALA A 18 -9.32 3.86 11.15
N ILE A 19 -8.49 3.68 10.12
CA ILE A 19 -8.01 2.37 9.68
C ILE A 19 -6.66 1.95 10.30
N GLN A 20 -6.10 2.74 11.21
CA GLN A 20 -4.80 2.46 11.84
C GLN A 20 -4.75 1.15 12.63
N ALA A 21 -5.89 0.66 13.12
CA ALA A 21 -5.97 -0.59 13.87
C ALA A 21 -6.03 -1.84 12.96
N SER A 22 -5.97 -1.68 11.64
CA SER A 22 -6.01 -2.80 10.70
C SER A 22 -4.77 -3.69 10.86
N LEU A 23 -5.02 -4.98 11.07
CA LEU A 23 -3.99 -6.04 11.11
C LEU A 23 -3.67 -6.61 9.72
N THR A 24 -4.45 -6.24 8.71
CA THR A 24 -4.27 -6.65 7.31
C THR A 24 -2.87 -6.35 6.75
N PRO A 25 -2.22 -5.20 7.01
CA PRO A 25 -0.89 -4.90 6.47
C PRO A 25 0.17 -5.95 6.85
N ALA A 26 0.24 -6.31 8.14
CA ALA A 26 1.23 -7.23 8.66
C ALA A 26 1.05 -8.66 8.15
N MET A 27 -0.21 -9.09 7.95
CA MET A 27 -0.51 -10.40 7.39
C MET A 27 -0.05 -10.52 5.92
N HIS A 28 -0.28 -9.48 5.11
CA HIS A 28 0.14 -9.49 3.71
C HIS A 28 1.65 -9.40 3.52
N GLU A 29 2.35 -8.61 4.35
CA GLU A 29 3.82 -8.53 4.32
C GLU A 29 4.47 -9.87 4.69
N CYS A 30 3.94 -10.56 5.72
CA CYS A 30 4.45 -11.87 6.14
C CYS A 30 4.29 -12.95 5.05
N GLU A 31 3.15 -12.99 4.37
CA GLU A 31 2.91 -13.92 3.25
C GLU A 31 3.81 -13.60 2.05
N ALA A 32 4.04 -12.33 1.75
CA ALA A 32 4.94 -11.93 0.67
C ALA A 32 6.40 -12.32 0.95
N ASP A 33 6.87 -12.10 2.18
CA ASP A 33 8.20 -12.53 2.62
C ASP A 33 8.38 -14.05 2.48
N ALA A 34 7.36 -14.83 2.85
CA ALA A 34 7.37 -16.29 2.69
C ALA A 34 7.47 -16.74 1.21
N ASN A 35 6.94 -15.95 0.28
CA ASN A 35 6.98 -16.21 -1.16
C ASN A 35 8.16 -15.51 -1.88
N GLY A 36 9.07 -14.88 -1.14
CA GLY A 36 10.23 -14.17 -1.69
C GLY A 36 9.87 -12.91 -2.49
N LEU A 37 8.69 -12.34 -2.26
CA LEU A 37 8.19 -11.13 -2.89
C LEU A 37 8.52 -9.91 -2.04
N ARG A 38 8.90 -8.80 -2.68
CA ARG A 38 8.99 -7.51 -1.97
C ARG A 38 7.62 -6.87 -1.95
N TYR A 39 7.02 -6.71 -0.79
CA TYR A 39 5.66 -6.18 -0.65
C TYR A 39 5.65 -5.03 0.36
N VAL A 40 5.09 -3.90 -0.05
CA VAL A 40 5.04 -2.68 0.75
C VAL A 40 3.60 -2.27 0.91
N TYR A 41 3.11 -2.26 2.15
CA TYR A 41 1.75 -1.81 2.43
C TYR A 41 1.75 -0.36 2.98
N ARG A 42 0.81 0.47 2.51
CA ARG A 42 0.63 1.86 2.96
C ARG A 42 -0.82 2.14 3.30
N LEU A 43 -1.06 2.65 4.51
CA LEU A 43 -2.36 3.14 4.94
C LEU A 43 -2.49 4.63 4.62
N ILE A 44 -3.57 5.01 3.95
CA ILE A 44 -3.96 6.39 3.68
C ILE A 44 -5.24 6.66 4.49
N ASP A 45 -5.05 7.22 5.68
CA ASP A 45 -6.12 7.41 6.65
C ASP A 45 -6.68 8.84 6.58
N LEU A 46 -7.95 8.95 6.21
CA LEU A 46 -8.65 10.21 6.02
C LEU A 46 -8.74 11.02 7.31
N GLU A 47 -8.87 10.37 8.48
CA GLU A 47 -8.89 11.05 9.77
C GLU A 47 -7.53 11.67 10.11
N LYS A 48 -6.43 10.97 9.82
CA LYS A 48 -5.08 11.52 10.02
C LYS A 48 -4.78 12.67 9.04
N LEU A 49 -5.33 12.59 7.83
CA LEU A 49 -5.19 13.65 6.83
C LEU A 49 -6.13 14.84 7.08
N GLY A 50 -7.13 14.68 7.93
CA GLY A 50 -8.12 15.73 8.21
C GLY A 50 -9.01 16.05 7.00
N VAL A 51 -9.19 15.07 6.10
CA VAL A 51 -9.97 15.24 4.86
C VAL A 51 -11.21 14.33 4.87
N GLY A 52 -12.25 14.76 4.16
CA GLY A 52 -13.44 13.95 3.92
C GLY A 52 -13.27 12.99 2.75
N VAL A 53 -14.28 12.13 2.54
CA VAL A 53 -14.35 11.21 1.40
C VAL A 53 -14.31 11.90 0.04
N ASP A 54 -14.67 13.19 -0.01
CA ASP A 54 -14.61 14.01 -1.22
C ASP A 54 -13.18 14.21 -1.75
N ALA A 55 -12.16 13.99 -0.91
CA ALA A 55 -10.75 14.00 -1.31
C ALA A 55 -10.31 12.73 -2.08
N LEU A 56 -11.15 11.70 -2.15
CA LEU A 56 -10.82 10.42 -2.78
C LEU A 56 -10.32 10.54 -4.23
N PRO A 57 -10.92 11.37 -5.12
CA PRO A 57 -10.42 11.51 -6.49
C PRO A 57 -8.99 12.06 -6.56
N GLU A 58 -8.64 13.00 -5.69
CA GLU A 58 -7.29 13.56 -5.60
C GLU A 58 -6.31 12.54 -5.02
N LEU A 59 -6.72 11.80 -3.98
CA LEU A 59 -5.91 10.73 -3.38
C LEU A 59 -5.60 9.60 -4.37
N LEU A 60 -6.57 9.21 -5.21
CA LEU A 60 -6.35 8.23 -6.29
C LEU A 60 -5.36 8.77 -7.33
N THR A 61 -5.54 10.01 -7.77
CA THR A 61 -4.61 10.67 -8.71
C THR A 61 -3.19 10.74 -8.14
N ALA A 62 -3.05 11.03 -6.84
CA ALA A 62 -1.76 11.03 -6.16
C ALA A 62 -1.16 9.63 -6.08
N ALA A 63 -1.95 8.61 -5.75
CA ALA A 63 -1.50 7.21 -5.70
C ALA A 63 -0.98 6.73 -7.06
N GLU A 64 -1.70 6.98 -8.15
CA GLU A 64 -1.24 6.67 -9.51
C GLU A 64 0.10 7.32 -9.83
N ARG A 65 0.27 8.60 -9.48
CA ARG A 65 1.54 9.34 -9.68
C ARG A 65 2.69 8.80 -8.82
N MET A 66 2.37 8.18 -7.68
CA MET A 66 3.34 7.57 -6.78
C MET A 66 3.70 6.13 -7.19
N GLY A 67 3.06 5.58 -8.23
CA GLY A 67 3.33 4.24 -8.74
C GLY A 67 2.68 3.11 -7.94
N PHE A 68 1.56 3.40 -7.28
CA PHE A 68 0.64 2.38 -6.76
C PHE A 68 -0.07 1.64 -7.89
#